data_AF-A0A2S1LKP6-F1
#
_entry.id   AF-A0A2S1LKP6-F1
#
_cell.length_a   1.000
_cell.length_b   1.000
_cell.length_c   1.000
_cell.angle_alpha   90.00
_cell.angle_beta   90.00
_cell.angle_gamma   90.00
#
_symmetry.space_group_name_H-M   'P 1'
#
loop_
_entity.id
_entity.type
_entity.pdbx_description
1 polymer ?
#
loop_
_entity_poly.entity_id
_entity_poly.type
_entity_poly.pdbx_seq_one_letter_code
_entity_poly.pdbx_strand_id
1 'polypeptide(L)'
;MLMKTNKLSGFTIAELTKQKALLKGLLIGGAIVALLLYTALIYLIIKNGKTSLIAVMPCGILFILPGIMKWNQIEAELKSRRTK
;
A
#
# COMPACT_ATOMS: atom_id res chain seq x y z
N MET A 1 -23.02 -10.17 3.91
CA MET A 1 -22.62 -9.02 3.06
C MET A 1 -21.74 -9.57 1.94
N LEU A 2 -22.24 -9.57 0.71
CA LEU A 2 -21.61 -10.16 -0.47
C LEU A 2 -20.25 -9.50 -0.73
N MET A 3 -19.16 -10.26 -0.65
CA MET A 3 -17.84 -9.82 -1.06
C MET A 3 -17.89 -9.58 -2.57
N LYS A 4 -18.09 -8.31 -2.96
CA LYS A 4 -18.09 -7.86 -4.35
C LYS A 4 -16.66 -8.01 -4.88
N THR A 5 -16.31 -9.21 -5.34
CA THR A 5 -15.17 -9.45 -6.21
C THR A 5 -15.42 -8.66 -7.47
N ASN A 6 -15.03 -7.38 -7.44
CA ASN A 6 -14.85 -6.59 -8.65
C ASN A 6 -13.83 -7.37 -9.48
N LYS A 7 -14.34 -8.19 -10.39
CA LYS A 7 -13.56 -8.94 -11.37
C LYS A 7 -12.69 -7.92 -12.08
N LEU A 8 -11.40 -7.89 -11.74
CA LEU A 8 -10.39 -7.20 -12.54
C LEU A 8 -10.46 -7.66 -14.01
N SER A 9 -11.06 -8.83 -14.24
CA SER A 9 -11.47 -9.42 -15.51
C SER A 9 -12.26 -8.48 -16.45
N GLY A 10 -12.93 -7.44 -15.91
CA GLY A 10 -13.68 -6.44 -16.70
C GLY A 10 -12.87 -5.21 -17.15
N PHE A 11 -11.64 -5.03 -16.65
CA PHE A 11 -10.80 -3.88 -16.99
C PHE A 11 -9.87 -4.19 -18.18
N THR A 12 -9.65 -3.18 -19.01
CA THR A 12 -8.70 -3.25 -20.14
C THR A 12 -7.26 -3.26 -19.60
N ILE A 13 -6.31 -3.85 -20.35
CA ILE A 13 -4.87 -3.87 -19.96
C ILE A 13 -4.35 -2.45 -19.64
N ALA A 14 -4.84 -1.44 -20.38
CA ALA A 14 -4.52 -0.04 -20.14
C ALA A 14 -4.99 0.48 -18.77
N GLU A 15 -6.17 0.04 -18.28
CA GLU A 15 -6.72 0.45 -16.99
C GLU A 15 -6.03 -0.28 -15.82
N LEU A 16 -5.69 -1.56 -16.00
CA LEU A 16 -4.85 -2.29 -15.02
C LEU A 16 -3.48 -1.63 -14.87
N THR A 17 -2.88 -1.19 -15.97
CA THR A 17 -1.58 -0.52 -15.97
C THR A 17 -1.66 0.86 -15.30
N LYS A 18 -2.71 1.63 -15.57
CA LYS A 18 -2.96 2.91 -14.88
C LYS A 18 -3.19 2.72 -13.38
N GLN A 19 -3.96 1.71 -12.97
CA GLN A 19 -4.16 1.40 -11.55
C GLN A 19 -2.86 0.98 -10.87
N LYS A 20 -2.00 0.19 -11.54
CA LYS A 20 -0.66 -0.14 -11.03
C LYS A 20 0.20 1.10 -10.83
N ALA A 21 0.19 2.04 -11.77
CA ALA A 21 0.92 3.30 -11.66
C ALA A 21 0.40 4.18 -10.52
N LEU A 22 -0.92 4.28 -10.34
CA LEU A 22 -1.54 5.00 -9.23
C LEU A 22 -1.21 4.36 -7.87
N LEU A 23 -1.32 3.03 -7.75
CA LEU A 23 -0.93 2.30 -6.55
C LEU A 23 0.55 2.53 -6.23
N LYS A 24 1.43 2.53 -7.22
CA LYS A 24 2.86 2.80 -7.04
C LYS A 24 3.10 4.23 -6.56
N GLY A 25 2.43 5.20 -7.16
CA GLY A 25 2.50 6.61 -6.75
C GLY A 25 2.02 6.81 -5.31
N LEU A 26 0.90 6.18 -4.95
CA LEU A 26 0.35 6.20 -3.59
C LEU A 26 1.30 5.54 -2.58
N LEU A 27 1.93 4.43 -2.95
CA LEU A 27 2.90 3.73 -2.10
C LEU A 27 4.14 4.57 -1.85
N ILE A 28 4.69 5.21 -2.89
CA ILE A 28 5.87 6.07 -2.78
C ILE A 28 5.55 7.34 -1.99
N GLY A 29 4.44 8.02 -2.33
CA GLY A 29 4.00 9.20 -1.59
C GLY A 29 3.69 8.89 -0.13
N GLY A 30 3.00 7.78 0.13
CA GLY A 30 2.73 7.28 1.47
C GLY A 30 4.00 6.93 2.24
N ALA A 31 5.00 6.32 1.60
CA ALA A 31 6.27 5.99 2.22
C ALA A 31 7.07 7.24 2.64
N ILE A 32 7.05 8.30 1.83
CA ILE A 32 7.71 9.58 2.16
C ILE A 32 7.03 10.23 3.38
N VAL A 33 5.70 10.30 3.37
CA VAL A 33 4.93 10.86 4.50
C VAL A 33 5.13 10.03 5.77
N ALA A 34 5.15 8.70 5.64
CA ALA A 34 5.42 7.80 6.76
C ALA A 34 6.82 8.01 7.34
N LEU A 35 7.85 8.20 6.50
CA LEU A 35 9.21 8.50 6.94
C LEU A 35 9.28 9.81 7.74
N LEU A 36 8.59 10.86 7.29
CA LEU A 36 8.50 12.15 7.99
C LEU A 36 7.78 12.01 9.34
N LEU A 37 6.67 11.27 9.37
CA LEU A 37 5.94 10.98 10.60
C LEU A 37 6.80 10.18 11.58
N TYR A 38 7.51 9.15 11.12
CA TYR A 38 8.40 8.37 11.97
C TYR A 38 9.57 9.17 12.51
N THR A 39 10.21 10.03 11.70
CA THR A 39 11.28 10.91 12.17
C THR A 39 10.78 11.91 13.21
N ALA A 40 9.60 12.50 13.00
CA ALA A 40 8.96 13.36 13.98
C ALA A 40 8.62 12.61 15.29
N LEU A 41 8.14 11.38 15.18
CA LEU A 41 7.83 10.52 16.34
C LEU A 41 9.09 10.20 17.14
N ILE A 42 10.18 9.80 16.45
CA ILE A 42 11.47 9.50 17.07
C ILE A 42 12.03 10.73 17.79
N TYR A 43 11.97 11.91 17.15
CA TYR A 43 12.37 13.16 17.78
C TYR A 43 11.58 13.44 19.07
N LEU A 44 10.26 13.23 19.03
CA LEU A 44 9.37 13.44 20.18
C LEU A 44 9.67 12.45 21.32
N ILE A 45 9.95 11.18 20.98
CA ILE A 45 10.33 10.14 21.95
C ILE A 45 11.63 10.51 22.66
N ILE A 46 12.66 10.93 21.91
CA ILE A 46 13.95 11.34 22.48
C ILE A 46 13.77 12.55 23.40
N LYS A 47 12.99 13.54 22.97
CA LYS A 47 12.79 14.78 23.73
C LYS A 47 11.95 14.58 25.00
N ASN A 48 10.96 13.70 24.98
CA ASN A 48 10.01 13.54 26.09
C ASN A 48 10.21 12.23 26.89
N GLY A 49 11.15 11.37 26.52
CA GLY A 49 11.41 10.08 27.19
C GLY A 49 10.27 9.07 27.10
N LYS A 50 9.24 9.32 26.28
CA LYS A 50 8.03 8.50 26.18
C LYS A 50 8.18 7.41 25.12
N THR A 51 8.84 6.32 25.47
CA THR A 51 9.08 5.13 24.60
C THR A 51 7.81 4.37 24.19
N SER A 52 6.67 4.60 24.85
CA SER A 52 5.38 3.97 24.51
C SER A 52 4.91 4.20 23.06
N LEU A 53 5.34 5.28 22.42
CA LEU A 53 4.98 5.61 21.03
C LEU A 53 5.60 4.67 19.99
N ILE A 54 6.63 3.89 20.36
CA ILE A 54 7.24 2.88 19.48
C ILE A 54 6.25 1.74 19.17
N ALA A 55 5.28 1.49 20.06
CA ALA A 55 4.26 0.45 19.86
C ALA A 55 3.33 0.72 18.66
N VAL A 56 3.34 1.94 18.10
CA VAL A 56 2.54 2.32 16.92
C VAL A 56 3.22 1.92 15.60
N MET A 57 4.54 1.66 15.59
CA MET A 57 5.27 1.23 14.38
C MET A 57 4.65 0.01 13.65
N PRO A 58 4.25 -1.08 14.33
CA PRO A 58 3.66 -2.24 13.64
C PRO A 58 2.33 -1.94 12.93
N CYS A 59 1.59 -0.90 13.33
CA CYS A 59 0.36 -0.50 12.63
C CYS A 59 0.63 -0.05 11.19
N GLY A 60 1.81 0.50 10.90
CA GLY A 60 2.19 0.90 9.54
C GLY A 60 2.26 -0.29 8.58
N ILE A 61 2.62 -1.48 9.06
CA ILE A 61 2.71 -2.71 8.24
C ILE A 61 1.30 -3.18 7.84
N LEU A 62 0.34 -3.10 8.76
CA LEU A 62 -1.04 -3.50 8.51
C LEU A 62 -1.74 -2.60 7.46
N PHE A 63 -1.35 -1.34 7.39
CA PHE A 63 -1.88 -0.39 6.41
C PHE A 63 -1.48 -0.73 4.96
N ILE A 64 -0.34 -1.39 4.75
CA ILE A 64 0.23 -1.67 3.41
C ILE A 64 -0.32 -2.97 2.80
N LEU A 65 -0.81 -3.91 3.63
CA LEU A 65 -1.39 -5.20 3.22
C LEU A 65 -2.44 -5.12 2.09
N PRO A 66 -3.51 -4.29 2.18
CA PRO A 66 -4.52 -4.22 1.13
C PRO A 66 -3.94 -3.71 -0.21
N GLY A 67 -2.91 -2.85 -0.16
CA GLY A 67 -2.20 -2.37 -1.34
C GLY A 67 -1.39 -3.48 -2.03
N ILE A 68 -0.70 -4.30 -1.25
CA ILE A 68 0.05 -5.47 -1.77
C ILE A 68 -0.89 -6.52 -2.36
N MET A 69 -2.02 -6.80 -1.70
CA MET A 69 -3.02 -7.75 -2.22
C MET A 69 -3.59 -7.29 -3.57
N LYS A 70 -3.96 -6.00 -3.69
CA LYS A 70 -4.41 -5.40 -4.95
C LYS A 70 -3.32 -5.46 -6.02
N TRP A 71 -2.06 -5.20 -5.67
CA TRP A 71 -0.93 -5.27 -6.59
C TRP A 71 -0.74 -6.67 -7.17
N ASN A 72 -0.72 -7.70 -6.32
CA ASN A 72 -0.56 -9.09 -6.75
C ASN A 72 -1.71 -9.56 -7.63
N GLN A 73 -2.95 -9.14 -7.35
CA GLN A 73 -4.10 -9.44 -8.20
C GLN A 73 -3.97 -8.81 -9.60
N ILE A 74 -3.58 -7.53 -9.67
CA ILE A 74 -3.37 -6.83 -10.94
C ILE A 74 -2.26 -7.51 -11.76
N GLU A 75 -1.16 -7.89 -11.12
CA GLU A 75 -0.03 -8.52 -11.78
C GLU A 75 -0.31 -9.94 -12.26
N ALA A 76 -1.03 -10.74 -11.47
CA ALA A 76 -1.48 -12.07 -11.86
C ALA A 76 -2.42 -12.02 -13.08
N GLU A 77 -3.34 -11.05 -13.12
CA GLU A 77 -4.22 -10.86 -14.28
C GLU A 77 -3.47 -10.36 -15.53
N LEU A 78 -2.54 -9.41 -15.38
CA LEU A 78 -1.71 -8.92 -16.49
C LEU A 78 -0.85 -10.05 -17.09
N LYS A 79 -0.27 -10.91 -16.24
CA LYS A 79 0.51 -12.08 -16.66
C LYS A 79 -0.37 -13.10 -17.38
N SER A 80 -1.54 -13.42 -16.83
CA SER A 80 -2.50 -14.33 -17.46
C SER A 80 -2.95 -13.88 -18.85
N ARG A 81 -3.12 -12.58 -19.08
CA ARG A 81 -3.52 -12.03 -20.38
C ARG A 81 -2.39 -11.91 -21.40
N ARG A 82 -1.13 -11.85 -20.96
CA ARG A 82 0.05 -11.81 -21.84
C ARG A 82 0.49 -13.20 -22.32
N THR A 83 0.07 -14.24 -21.62
CA THR A 83 0.39 -15.65 -21.93
C THR A 83 -0.70 -16.34 -22.77
N LYS A 84 -1.82 -15.67 -23.04
CA LYS A 84 -2.79 -16.06 -24.08
C LYS A 84 -2.45 -15.39 -25.40
#